data_AF-S3CXK7-F1
#
_entry.id   AF-S3CXK7-F1
#
_cell.length_a   1.000
_cell.length_b   1.000
_cell.length_c   1.000
_cell.angle_alpha   90.00
_cell.angle_beta   90.00
_cell.angle_gamma   90.00
#
_symmetry.space_group_name_H-M   'P 1'
#
loop_
_entity.id
_entity.type
_entity.pdbx_description
1 polymer ?
#
loop_
_entity_poly.entity_id
_entity_poly.type
_entity_poly.pdbx_seq_one_letter_code
_entity_poly.pdbx_strand_id
1 'polypeptide(L)'
;MPSTHKKEKPWDTDDIDKWKVEAFTPADNAGGTFTEESSFATLFPKYREVYLREAWPLITRSLEKFGVACTLDLVEGSMTVKTTRKTFDPAAILNARDLIKLLARSVPAPQAVKILEDGVACDIIKIRNLVRNKERFVKRRQRILGPNGSTLKALELLTECYLLVQGNTVAAMGPYKGLKEVRRIIEDCMANIHPIYHIKELMIKRELAKDPELAGESWDRFLPHFKKRNLSHRRVPHKVVDKSKKVYTPFPPPQEKSKVDLQIESGEYFLGKQAKERAAKEDRIEKQKEKKKEKLKEREQEFVAPKEDKKKRKREKVDGEDEVKKDKKKKKRKEVEAADED
;
A
#
# COMPACT_ATOMS: atom_id res chain seq x y z
N MET A 1 -29.25 11.28 -34.84
CA MET A 1 -30.53 12.03 -34.76
C MET A 1 -31.60 11.06 -34.28
N PRO A 2 -32.34 11.35 -33.20
CA PRO A 2 -33.50 10.54 -32.84
C PRO A 2 -34.56 10.70 -33.96
N SER A 3 -35.16 9.59 -34.38
CA SER A 3 -36.16 9.53 -35.45
C SER A 3 -37.24 10.61 -35.30
N THR A 4 -37.44 11.41 -36.36
CA THR A 4 -38.51 12.42 -36.48
C THR A 4 -39.90 11.82 -36.73
N HIS A 5 -40.00 10.49 -36.89
CA HIS A 5 -41.26 9.78 -37.10
C HIS A 5 -41.70 9.08 -35.81
N LYS A 6 -42.19 9.86 -34.83
CA LYS A 6 -42.94 9.33 -33.68
C LYS A 6 -44.41 9.18 -34.09
N LYS A 7 -44.72 8.17 -34.89
CA LYS A 7 -46.12 7.72 -35.02
C LYS A 7 -46.51 7.05 -33.71
N GLU A 8 -47.66 7.41 -33.15
CA GLU A 8 -48.23 6.70 -32.02
C GLU A 8 -48.41 5.23 -32.40
N LYS A 9 -47.91 4.33 -31.56
CA LYS A 9 -48.02 2.90 -31.73
C LYS A 9 -49.13 2.45 -30.76
N PRO A 10 -50.34 2.14 -31.23
CA PRO A 10 -51.47 1.79 -30.35
C PRO A 10 -51.23 0.53 -29.51
N TRP A 11 -50.27 -0.30 -29.93
CA TRP A 11 -49.83 -1.50 -29.23
C TRP A 11 -48.68 -1.25 -28.25
N ASP A 12 -48.19 -0.01 -28.15
CA ASP A 12 -47.08 0.40 -27.31
C ASP A 12 -47.60 1.29 -26.19
N THR A 13 -48.37 0.68 -25.28
CA THR A 13 -48.92 1.34 -24.09
C THR A 13 -47.88 1.36 -22.97
N ASP A 14 -47.94 2.39 -22.10
CA ASP A 14 -47.01 2.55 -20.97
C ASP A 14 -47.07 1.38 -19.96
N ASP A 15 -48.12 0.56 -20.02
CA ASP A 15 -48.30 -0.65 -19.18
C ASP A 15 -47.42 -1.84 -19.62
N ILE A 16 -46.87 -1.83 -20.83
CA ILE A 16 -46.10 -2.96 -21.38
C ILE A 16 -44.63 -2.82 -21.00
N ASP A 17 -44.16 -3.68 -20.09
CA ASP A 17 -42.73 -3.78 -19.76
C ASP A 17 -41.95 -4.47 -20.88
N LYS A 18 -41.43 -3.65 -21.81
CA LYS A 18 -40.62 -4.08 -22.96
C LYS A 18 -39.33 -4.81 -22.60
N TRP A 19 -38.91 -4.74 -21.34
CA TRP A 19 -37.65 -5.32 -20.86
C TRP A 19 -37.86 -6.55 -19.97
N LYS A 20 -39.11 -6.99 -19.80
CA LYS A 20 -39.42 -8.21 -19.08
C LYS A 20 -38.86 -9.41 -19.85
N VAL A 21 -37.93 -10.12 -19.21
CA VAL A 21 -37.36 -11.35 -19.76
C VAL A 21 -38.34 -12.48 -19.46
N GLU A 22 -38.91 -13.07 -20.51
CA GLU A 22 -39.76 -14.26 -20.39
C GLU A 22 -38.88 -15.52 -20.27
N ALA A 23 -39.33 -16.48 -19.47
CA ALA A 23 -38.61 -17.72 -19.26
C ALA A 23 -38.61 -18.55 -20.56
N PHE A 24 -37.43 -19.00 -20.99
CA PHE A 24 -37.30 -19.82 -22.19
C PHE A 24 -37.80 -21.24 -21.91
N THR A 25 -38.85 -21.67 -22.59
CA THR A 25 -39.44 -22.99 -22.41
C THR A 25 -38.98 -23.97 -23.48
N PRO A 26 -39.13 -25.29 -23.28
CA PRO A 26 -38.81 -26.27 -24.32
C PRO A 26 -39.60 -26.09 -25.63
N ALA A 27 -40.77 -25.44 -25.58
CA ALA A 27 -41.59 -25.17 -26.77
C ALA A 27 -41.01 -24.06 -27.65
N ASP A 28 -40.21 -23.16 -27.06
CA ASP A 28 -39.60 -22.02 -27.76
C ASP A 28 -38.36 -22.43 -28.58
N ASN A 29 -37.94 -23.69 -28.45
CA ASN A 29 -36.83 -24.25 -29.21
C ASN A 29 -37.20 -24.58 -30.67
N ALA A 30 -37.46 -23.54 -31.47
CA ALA A 30 -37.83 -23.65 -32.88
C ALA A 30 -36.71 -24.25 -33.76
N GLY A 31 -35.45 -24.18 -33.31
CA GLY A 31 -34.27 -24.69 -34.03
C GLY A 31 -34.01 -26.19 -33.84
N GLY A 32 -34.72 -26.84 -32.92
CA GLY A 32 -34.51 -28.25 -32.59
C GLY A 32 -33.27 -28.52 -31.74
N THR A 33 -32.77 -29.74 -31.75
CA THR A 33 -31.65 -30.16 -30.89
C THR A 33 -30.32 -29.61 -31.39
N PHE A 34 -29.42 -29.22 -30.48
CA PHE A 34 -28.07 -28.80 -30.86
C PHE A 34 -27.31 -29.88 -31.63
N THR A 35 -26.66 -29.48 -32.72
CA THR A 35 -25.77 -30.33 -33.53
C THR A 35 -24.39 -30.49 -32.89
N GLU A 36 -23.94 -29.45 -32.18
CA GLU A 36 -22.62 -29.39 -31.56
C GLU A 36 -22.69 -29.51 -30.03
N GLU A 37 -21.61 -30.00 -29.43
CA GLU A 37 -21.47 -30.17 -27.99
C GLU A 37 -20.64 -29.04 -27.38
N SER A 38 -21.16 -28.41 -26.33
CA SER A 38 -20.43 -27.45 -25.51
C SER A 38 -20.06 -28.12 -24.19
N SER A 39 -18.79 -28.06 -23.81
CA SER A 39 -18.27 -28.67 -22.59
C SER A 39 -17.41 -27.68 -21.80
N PHE A 40 -17.69 -27.53 -20.51
CA PHE A 40 -16.89 -26.72 -19.59
C PHE A 40 -16.42 -27.57 -18.41
N ALA A 41 -15.17 -27.39 -18.01
CA ALA A 41 -14.60 -28.04 -16.83
C ALA A 41 -14.05 -27.01 -15.85
N THR A 42 -14.10 -27.32 -14.56
CA THR A 42 -13.48 -26.52 -13.50
C THR A 42 -12.86 -27.42 -12.44
N LEU A 43 -11.60 -27.15 -12.09
CA LEU A 43 -10.88 -27.86 -11.03
C LEU A 43 -11.35 -27.37 -9.65
N PHE A 44 -11.43 -28.28 -8.69
CA PHE A 44 -11.74 -27.96 -7.30
C PHE A 44 -10.63 -28.41 -6.34
N PRO A 45 -10.45 -27.73 -5.19
CA PRO A 45 -9.48 -28.14 -4.19
C PRO A 45 -9.82 -29.47 -3.53
N LYS A 46 -8.82 -30.30 -3.20
CA LYS A 46 -9.00 -31.64 -2.61
C LYS A 46 -9.91 -31.66 -1.37
N TYR A 47 -9.85 -30.64 -0.52
CA TYR A 47 -10.69 -30.56 0.69
C TYR A 47 -12.20 -30.44 0.40
N ARG A 48 -12.61 -30.12 -0.83
CA ARG A 48 -14.03 -30.03 -1.23
C ARG A 48 -14.62 -31.35 -1.69
N GLU A 49 -13.80 -32.35 -1.95
CA GLU A 49 -14.22 -33.64 -2.50
C GLU A 49 -15.37 -34.29 -1.70
N VAL A 50 -15.23 -34.37 -0.37
CA VAL A 50 -16.21 -35.04 0.50
C VAL A 50 -17.59 -34.40 0.35
N TYR A 51 -17.64 -33.07 0.46
CA TYR A 51 -18.87 -32.31 0.30
C TYR A 51 -19.46 -32.42 -1.11
N LEU A 52 -18.61 -32.33 -2.15
CA LEU A 52 -19.07 -32.41 -3.53
C LEU A 52 -19.66 -33.78 -3.84
N ARG A 53 -19.07 -34.86 -3.33
CA ARG A 53 -19.59 -36.22 -3.47
C ARG A 53 -20.98 -36.37 -2.85
N GLU A 54 -21.19 -35.83 -1.65
CA GLU A 54 -22.48 -35.87 -0.95
C GLU A 54 -23.55 -34.99 -1.63
N ALA A 55 -23.15 -33.80 -2.12
CA ALA A 55 -24.06 -32.86 -2.75
C ALA A 55 -24.32 -33.14 -4.25
N TRP A 56 -23.51 -33.99 -4.89
CA TRP A 56 -23.59 -34.27 -6.34
C TRP A 56 -24.98 -34.71 -6.82
N PRO A 57 -25.71 -35.59 -6.11
CA PRO A 57 -27.05 -36.01 -6.52
C PRO A 57 -28.08 -34.88 -6.57
N LEU A 58 -27.87 -33.80 -5.82
CA LEU A 58 -28.72 -32.61 -5.90
C LEU A 58 -28.39 -31.77 -7.14
N ILE A 59 -27.10 -31.68 -7.49
CA ILE A 59 -26.62 -30.94 -8.66
C ILE A 59 -27.08 -31.63 -9.95
N THR A 60 -26.93 -32.96 -10.03
CA THR A 60 -27.37 -33.75 -11.19
C THR A 60 -28.86 -33.57 -11.46
N ARG A 61 -29.71 -33.74 -10.43
CA ARG A 61 -31.17 -33.52 -10.54
C ARG A 61 -31.55 -32.10 -10.93
N SER A 62 -30.74 -31.11 -10.54
CA SER A 62 -31.01 -29.70 -10.89
C SER A 62 -30.65 -29.41 -12.35
N LEU A 63 -29.51 -29.91 -12.84
CA LEU A 63 -29.06 -29.72 -14.22
C LEU A 63 -29.82 -30.58 -15.25
N GLU A 64 -30.32 -31.75 -14.84
CA GLU A 64 -31.12 -32.63 -15.69
C GLU A 64 -32.42 -31.96 -16.17
N LYS A 65 -33.01 -31.06 -15.35
CA LYS A 65 -34.18 -30.25 -15.74
C LYS A 65 -33.93 -29.36 -16.95
N PHE A 66 -32.68 -28.93 -17.15
CA PHE A 66 -32.25 -28.12 -18.28
C PHE A 66 -31.62 -28.98 -19.40
N GLY A 67 -31.63 -30.30 -19.26
CA GLY A 67 -31.02 -31.21 -20.21
C GLY A 67 -29.49 -31.12 -20.27
N VAL A 68 -28.83 -30.66 -19.21
CA VAL A 68 -27.36 -30.53 -19.13
C VAL A 68 -26.77 -31.71 -18.35
N ALA A 69 -25.78 -32.39 -18.94
CA ALA A 69 -25.07 -33.47 -18.28
C ALA A 69 -23.96 -32.92 -17.39
N CYS A 70 -23.70 -33.57 -16.26
CA CYS A 70 -22.58 -33.22 -15.38
C CYS A 70 -21.84 -34.46 -14.87
N THR A 71 -20.52 -34.35 -14.78
CA THR A 71 -19.64 -35.40 -14.25
C THR A 71 -18.71 -34.84 -13.18
N LEU A 72 -18.46 -35.65 -12.15
CA LEU A 72 -17.53 -35.35 -11.06
C LEU A 72 -16.38 -36.34 -11.11
N ASP A 73 -15.18 -35.84 -11.40
CA ASP A 73 -13.96 -36.63 -11.36
C ASP A 73 -13.20 -36.36 -10.05
N LEU A 74 -13.06 -37.42 -9.25
CA LEU A 74 -12.38 -37.37 -7.95
C LEU A 74 -10.88 -37.66 -8.04
N VAL A 75 -10.43 -38.25 -9.15
CA VAL A 75 -9.02 -38.56 -9.42
C VAL A 75 -8.32 -37.30 -9.88
N GLU A 76 -8.86 -36.65 -10.93
CA GLU A 76 -8.35 -35.37 -11.41
C GLU A 76 -8.75 -34.19 -10.51
N GLY A 77 -9.84 -34.33 -9.75
CA GLY A 77 -10.39 -33.24 -8.94
C GLY A 77 -11.07 -32.18 -9.82
N SER A 78 -11.84 -32.62 -10.82
CA SER A 78 -12.49 -31.77 -11.81
C SER A 78 -14.02 -31.98 -11.83
N MET A 79 -14.77 -30.91 -12.07
CA MET A 79 -16.20 -30.96 -12.37
C MET A 79 -16.40 -30.55 -13.81
N THR A 80 -17.15 -31.34 -14.57
CA THR A 80 -17.42 -31.06 -15.99
C THR A 80 -18.93 -30.97 -16.23
N VAL A 81 -19.36 -30.01 -17.04
CA VAL A 81 -20.74 -29.86 -17.51
C VAL A 81 -20.74 -29.85 -19.03
N LYS A 82 -21.71 -30.53 -19.64
CA LYS A 82 -21.81 -30.69 -21.09
C LYS A 82 -23.25 -30.54 -21.57
N THR A 83 -23.44 -29.92 -22.73
CA THR A 83 -24.75 -29.94 -23.40
C THR A 83 -25.06 -31.34 -23.90
N THR A 84 -26.35 -31.66 -24.00
CA THR A 84 -26.83 -32.93 -24.52
C THR A 84 -27.82 -32.68 -25.65
N ARG A 85 -28.24 -33.74 -26.34
CA ARG A 85 -29.32 -33.65 -27.34
C ARG A 85 -30.66 -33.21 -26.76
N LYS A 86 -30.82 -33.21 -25.42
CA LYS A 86 -32.03 -32.76 -24.72
C LYS A 86 -31.96 -31.32 -24.22
N THR A 87 -30.80 -30.65 -24.35
CA THR A 87 -30.69 -29.25 -23.96
C THR A 87 -31.52 -28.41 -24.93
N PHE A 88 -32.49 -27.68 -24.40
CA PHE A 88 -33.36 -26.80 -25.19
C PHE A 88 -32.91 -25.34 -25.13
N ASP A 89 -32.43 -24.88 -23.96
CA ASP A 89 -31.92 -23.53 -23.77
C ASP A 89 -30.42 -23.44 -24.10
N PRO A 90 -30.00 -22.61 -25.09
CA PRO A 90 -28.59 -22.42 -25.42
C PRO A 90 -27.78 -21.74 -24.30
N ALA A 91 -28.40 -20.93 -23.44
CA ALA A 91 -27.71 -20.20 -22.37
C ALA A 91 -27.53 -21.04 -21.09
N ALA A 92 -28.33 -22.10 -20.89
CA ALA A 92 -28.28 -22.97 -19.72
C ALA A 92 -26.87 -23.52 -19.43
N ILE A 93 -26.06 -23.79 -20.46
CA ILE A 93 -24.68 -24.27 -20.28
C ILE A 93 -23.77 -23.22 -19.62
N LEU A 94 -24.03 -21.93 -19.83
CA LEU A 94 -23.27 -20.84 -19.19
C LEU A 94 -23.61 -20.74 -17.70
N ASN A 95 -24.89 -20.93 -17.34
CA ASN A 95 -25.33 -20.99 -15.95
C ASN A 95 -24.76 -22.24 -15.26
N ALA A 96 -24.74 -23.39 -15.94
CA ALA A 96 -24.13 -24.62 -15.44
C ALA A 96 -22.60 -24.48 -15.22
N ARG A 97 -21.91 -23.78 -16.13
CA ARG A 97 -20.48 -23.44 -15.98
C ARG A 97 -20.26 -22.58 -14.73
N ASP A 98 -21.13 -21.61 -14.49
CA ASP A 98 -20.99 -20.70 -13.35
C ASP A 98 -21.36 -21.39 -12.02
N LEU A 99 -22.31 -22.33 -12.04
CA LEU A 99 -22.60 -23.25 -10.93
C LEU A 99 -21.34 -24.03 -10.49
N ILE A 100 -20.65 -24.71 -11.41
CA ILE A 100 -19.46 -25.49 -11.04
C ILE A 100 -18.30 -24.60 -10.55
N LYS A 101 -18.17 -23.37 -11.07
CA LYS A 101 -17.20 -22.40 -10.54
C LYS A 101 -17.53 -21.98 -9.10
N LEU A 102 -18.79 -21.77 -8.78
CA LEU A 102 -19.24 -21.42 -7.42
C LEU A 102 -18.99 -22.56 -6.43
N LEU A 103 -19.28 -23.80 -6.84
CA LEU A 103 -19.01 -24.99 -6.05
C LEU A 103 -17.51 -25.17 -5.76
N ALA A 104 -16.65 -24.90 -6.75
CA ALA A 104 -15.20 -24.89 -6.58
C ALA A 104 -14.71 -23.80 -5.61
N ARG A 105 -15.44 -22.69 -5.49
CA ARG A 105 -15.24 -21.61 -4.51
C ARG A 105 -15.94 -21.84 -3.18
N SER A 106 -16.35 -23.08 -2.91
CA SER A 106 -16.96 -23.53 -1.66
C SER A 106 -18.30 -22.91 -1.29
N VAL A 107 -19.04 -22.40 -2.28
CA VAL A 107 -20.45 -22.04 -2.08
C VAL A 107 -21.26 -23.32 -1.82
N PRO A 108 -22.16 -23.36 -0.82
CA PRO A 108 -23.04 -24.50 -0.59
C PRO A 108 -23.95 -24.78 -1.79
N ALA A 109 -24.16 -26.05 -2.13
CA ALA A 109 -24.94 -26.47 -3.29
C ALA A 109 -26.39 -25.92 -3.30
N PRO A 110 -27.15 -25.90 -2.18
CA PRO A 110 -28.50 -25.32 -2.18
C PRO A 110 -28.52 -23.83 -2.55
N GLN A 111 -27.46 -23.09 -2.20
CA GLN A 111 -27.33 -21.70 -2.56
C GLN A 111 -26.81 -21.53 -3.99
N ALA A 112 -25.87 -22.38 -4.41
CA ALA A 112 -25.27 -22.32 -5.73
C ALA A 112 -26.29 -22.62 -6.85
N VAL A 113 -27.23 -23.55 -6.63
CA VAL A 113 -28.26 -23.94 -7.62
C VAL A 113 -29.16 -22.77 -8.04
N LYS A 114 -29.30 -21.73 -7.21
CA LYS A 114 -30.05 -20.51 -7.55
C LYS A 114 -29.47 -19.76 -8.75
N ILE A 115 -28.23 -20.04 -9.16
CA ILE A 115 -27.63 -19.46 -10.38
C ILE A 115 -28.30 -19.97 -11.67
N LEU A 116 -29.09 -21.05 -11.58
CA LEU A 116 -29.86 -21.57 -12.71
C LEU A 116 -31.16 -20.78 -12.94
N GLU A 117 -31.54 -19.90 -12.00
CA GLU A 117 -32.70 -19.02 -12.12
C GLU A 117 -32.31 -17.73 -12.86
N ASP A 118 -33.21 -17.23 -13.70
CA ASP A 118 -32.99 -15.99 -14.44
C ASP A 118 -32.87 -14.77 -13.51
N GLY A 119 -32.01 -13.83 -13.88
CA GLY A 119 -31.76 -12.62 -13.11
C GLY A 119 -30.76 -12.78 -11.96
N VAL A 120 -30.35 -14.01 -11.64
CA VAL A 120 -29.24 -14.29 -10.71
C VAL A 120 -27.96 -14.48 -11.52
N ALA A 121 -26.94 -13.71 -11.21
CA ALA A 121 -25.61 -13.86 -11.78
C ALA A 121 -24.58 -14.14 -10.68
N CYS A 122 -23.36 -14.53 -11.09
CA CYS A 122 -22.25 -14.73 -10.17
C CYS A 122 -21.08 -13.82 -10.52
N ASP A 123 -20.29 -13.49 -9.51
CA ASP A 123 -19.04 -12.79 -9.68
C ASP A 123 -17.94 -13.35 -8.76
N ILE A 124 -16.76 -13.63 -9.32
CA ILE A 124 -15.60 -14.14 -8.58
C ILE A 124 -14.53 -13.06 -8.57
N ILE A 125 -14.47 -12.32 -7.46
CA ILE A 125 -13.60 -11.16 -7.29
C ILE A 125 -12.23 -11.62 -6.76
N LYS A 126 -11.18 -11.42 -7.56
CA LYS A 126 -9.81 -11.79 -7.19
C LYS A 126 -9.16 -10.71 -6.34
N ILE A 127 -8.97 -11.00 -5.05
CA ILE A 127 -8.40 -10.04 -4.08
C ILE A 127 -6.89 -10.24 -3.84
N ARG A 128 -6.30 -11.38 -4.25
CA ARG A 128 -4.88 -11.71 -3.97
C ARG A 128 -3.89 -10.64 -4.41
N ASN A 129 -4.08 -10.07 -5.59
CA ASN A 129 -3.10 -9.18 -6.22
C ASN A 129 -3.25 -7.72 -5.79
N LEU A 130 -4.28 -7.40 -4.99
CA LEU A 130 -4.58 -6.02 -4.59
C LEU A 130 -3.72 -5.53 -3.42
N VAL A 131 -3.11 -6.44 -2.65
CA VAL A 131 -2.30 -6.09 -1.48
C VAL A 131 -0.99 -6.89 -1.48
N ARG A 132 0.15 -6.18 -1.47
CA ARG A 132 1.49 -6.79 -1.50
C ARG A 132 1.83 -7.59 -0.23
N ASN A 133 1.55 -7.02 0.94
CA ASN A 133 1.95 -7.62 2.22
C ASN A 133 0.90 -8.62 2.72
N LYS A 134 1.32 -9.85 3.04
CA LYS A 134 0.44 -10.93 3.52
C LYS A 134 -0.37 -10.54 4.77
N GLU A 135 0.27 -9.94 5.77
CA GLU A 135 -0.43 -9.52 7.00
C GLU A 135 -1.51 -8.46 6.73
N ARG A 136 -1.19 -7.50 5.86
CA ARG A 136 -2.13 -6.44 5.48
C ARG A 136 -3.29 -7.02 4.68
N PHE A 137 -3.02 -8.00 3.81
CA PHE A 137 -4.04 -8.74 3.07
C PHE A 137 -4.99 -9.47 4.03
N VAL A 138 -4.47 -10.22 5.00
CA VAL A 138 -5.30 -10.94 5.99
C VAL A 138 -6.16 -9.96 6.80
N LYS A 139 -5.57 -8.85 7.29
CA LYS A 139 -6.33 -7.82 8.04
C LYS A 139 -7.41 -7.15 7.19
N ARG A 140 -7.15 -6.83 5.92
CA ARG A 140 -8.15 -6.25 5.00
C ARG A 140 -9.23 -7.25 4.58
N ARG A 141 -8.87 -8.52 4.37
CA ARG A 141 -9.84 -9.59 4.10
C ARG A 141 -10.75 -9.80 5.32
N GLN A 142 -10.19 -9.86 6.52
CA GLN A 142 -10.97 -9.99 7.76
C GLN A 142 -11.91 -8.81 7.96
N ARG A 143 -11.50 -7.60 7.54
CA ARG A 143 -12.34 -6.40 7.56
C ARG A 143 -13.60 -6.53 6.68
N ILE A 144 -13.55 -7.26 5.57
CA ILE A 144 -14.73 -7.53 4.72
C ILE A 144 -15.74 -8.38 5.48
N LEU A 145 -15.29 -9.39 6.23
CA LEU A 145 -16.17 -10.19 7.10
C LEU A 145 -16.76 -9.33 8.23
N GLY A 146 -15.90 -8.51 8.85
CA GLY A 146 -16.22 -7.76 10.05
C GLY A 146 -16.25 -8.61 11.31
N PRO A 147 -16.47 -8.00 12.49
CA PRO A 147 -16.63 -8.74 13.73
C PRO A 147 -17.88 -9.61 13.66
N ASN A 148 -17.75 -10.89 13.99
CA ASN A 148 -18.84 -11.89 13.94
C ASN A 148 -19.60 -11.96 12.60
N GLY A 149 -18.96 -11.57 11.48
CA GLY A 149 -19.63 -11.58 10.17
C GLY A 149 -20.66 -10.45 9.95
N SER A 150 -20.75 -9.48 10.86
CA SER A 150 -21.75 -8.39 10.80
C SER A 150 -21.65 -7.54 9.54
N THR A 151 -20.42 -7.21 9.10
CA THR A 151 -20.18 -6.40 7.90
C THR A 151 -20.58 -7.16 6.64
N LEU A 152 -20.24 -8.46 6.57
CA LEU A 152 -20.64 -9.33 5.48
C LEU A 152 -22.17 -9.42 5.40
N LYS A 153 -22.84 -9.67 6.54
CA LYS A 153 -24.30 -9.80 6.57
C LYS A 153 -25.02 -8.51 6.19
N ALA A 154 -24.50 -7.35 6.62
CA ALA A 154 -25.04 -6.06 6.20
C ALA A 154 -24.92 -5.85 4.69
N LEU A 155 -23.78 -6.23 4.09
CA LEU A 155 -23.60 -6.17 2.64
C LEU A 155 -24.56 -7.10 1.90
N GLU A 156 -24.76 -8.33 2.40
CA GLU A 156 -25.71 -9.27 1.80
C GLU A 156 -27.13 -8.72 1.79
N LEU A 157 -27.59 -8.13 2.90
CA LEU A 157 -28.95 -7.59 3.00
C LEU A 157 -29.17 -6.33 2.15
N LEU A 158 -28.15 -5.48 2.03
CA LEU A 158 -28.25 -4.24 1.26
C LEU A 158 -28.16 -4.47 -0.25
N THR A 159 -27.34 -5.41 -0.68
CA THR A 159 -27.09 -5.69 -2.11
C THR A 159 -27.91 -6.87 -2.65
N GLU A 160 -28.68 -7.53 -1.79
CA GLU A 160 -29.47 -8.74 -2.10
C GLU A 160 -28.62 -9.85 -2.74
N CYS A 161 -27.33 -9.85 -2.38
CA CYS A 161 -26.35 -10.79 -2.86
C CYS A 161 -25.95 -11.74 -1.72
N TYR A 162 -25.61 -12.97 -2.08
CA TYR A 162 -24.90 -13.91 -1.20
C TYR A 162 -23.40 -13.73 -1.39
N LEU A 163 -22.65 -13.61 -0.28
CA LEU A 163 -21.21 -13.35 -0.31
C LEU A 163 -20.46 -14.44 0.44
N LEU A 164 -19.44 -15.01 -0.19
CA LEU A 164 -18.53 -15.95 0.44
C LEU A 164 -17.08 -15.49 0.27
N VAL A 165 -16.47 -15.08 1.37
CA VAL A 165 -15.07 -14.67 1.40
C VAL A 165 -14.20 -15.87 1.73
N GLN A 166 -13.52 -16.43 0.73
CA GLN A 166 -12.64 -17.59 0.92
C GLN A 166 -11.27 -17.39 0.30
N GLY A 167 -10.23 -17.56 1.13
CA GLY A 167 -8.84 -17.57 0.68
C GLY A 167 -8.44 -16.27 -0.02
N ASN A 168 -8.30 -16.35 -1.33
CA ASN A 168 -7.75 -15.32 -2.23
C ASN A 168 -8.79 -14.67 -3.14
N THR A 169 -10.05 -15.06 -2.98
CA THR A 169 -11.18 -14.63 -3.81
C THR A 169 -12.39 -14.35 -2.93
N VAL A 170 -13.30 -13.50 -3.40
CA VAL A 170 -14.63 -13.36 -2.84
C VAL A 170 -15.61 -13.80 -3.91
N ALA A 171 -16.43 -14.80 -3.61
CA ALA A 171 -17.52 -15.21 -4.48
C ALA A 171 -18.77 -14.42 -4.09
N ALA A 172 -19.47 -13.89 -5.09
CA ALA A 172 -20.73 -13.18 -4.94
C ALA A 172 -21.78 -13.79 -5.88
N MET A 173 -23.02 -13.86 -5.42
CA MET A 173 -24.16 -14.30 -6.23
C MET A 173 -25.34 -13.37 -5.99
N GLY A 174 -26.05 -12.94 -7.02
CA GLY A 174 -27.22 -12.08 -6.87
C GLY A 174 -27.52 -11.27 -8.12
N PRO A 175 -28.34 -10.21 -8.00
CA PRO A 175 -28.71 -9.37 -9.14
C PRO A 175 -27.53 -8.54 -9.65
N TYR A 176 -27.53 -8.22 -10.95
CA TYR A 176 -26.45 -7.49 -11.62
C TYR A 176 -26.10 -6.14 -10.96
N LYS A 177 -27.11 -5.39 -10.48
CA LYS A 177 -26.89 -4.13 -9.76
C LYS A 177 -26.12 -4.36 -8.47
N GLY A 178 -26.55 -5.34 -7.66
CA GLY A 178 -25.90 -5.72 -6.42
C GLY A 178 -24.47 -6.19 -6.63
N LEU A 179 -24.22 -7.03 -7.64
CA LEU A 179 -22.87 -7.51 -7.97
C LEU A 179 -21.91 -6.37 -8.32
N LYS A 180 -22.36 -5.36 -9.07
CA LYS A 180 -21.56 -4.19 -9.43
C LYS A 180 -21.16 -3.38 -8.19
N GLU A 181 -22.09 -3.21 -7.25
CA GLU A 181 -21.84 -2.52 -5.98
C GLU A 181 -20.86 -3.32 -5.11
N VAL A 182 -21.12 -4.62 -4.93
CA VAL A 182 -20.26 -5.54 -4.17
C VAL A 182 -18.83 -5.52 -4.68
N ARG A 183 -18.64 -5.59 -6.01
CA ARG A 183 -17.32 -5.54 -6.64
C ARG A 183 -16.56 -4.27 -6.27
N ARG A 184 -17.21 -3.11 -6.44
CA ARG A 184 -16.62 -1.82 -6.07
C ARG A 184 -16.24 -1.79 -4.59
N ILE A 185 -17.12 -2.24 -3.70
CA ILE A 185 -16.89 -2.23 -2.24
C ILE A 185 -15.69 -3.11 -1.85
N ILE A 186 -15.57 -4.29 -2.46
CA ILE A 186 -14.47 -5.22 -2.16
C ILE A 186 -13.14 -4.68 -2.67
N GLU A 187 -13.11 -4.14 -3.88
CA GLU A 187 -11.91 -3.51 -4.46
C GLU A 187 -11.47 -2.30 -3.63
N ASP A 188 -12.40 -1.42 -3.26
CA ASP A 188 -12.15 -0.24 -2.40
C ASP A 188 -11.70 -0.65 -0.99
N CYS A 189 -12.28 -1.71 -0.42
CA CYS A 189 -11.85 -2.26 0.86
C CYS A 189 -10.39 -2.75 0.82
N MET A 190 -10.02 -3.40 -0.28
CA MET A 190 -8.64 -3.79 -0.55
C MET A 190 -7.73 -2.60 -0.83
N ALA A 191 -8.27 -1.47 -1.33
CA ALA A 191 -7.58 -0.19 -1.50
C ALA A 191 -7.47 0.66 -0.22
N ASN A 192 -7.75 0.07 0.96
CA ASN A 192 -7.67 0.68 2.30
C ASN A 192 -8.86 1.55 2.72
N ILE A 193 -9.94 1.60 1.94
CA ILE A 193 -11.19 2.22 2.39
C ILE A 193 -11.89 1.23 3.34
N HIS A 194 -12.64 1.71 4.33
CA HIS A 194 -13.37 0.82 5.24
C HIS A 194 -14.76 0.50 4.65
N PRO A 195 -15.21 -0.78 4.59
CA PRO A 195 -16.48 -1.15 3.95
C PRO A 195 -17.70 -0.50 4.62
N ILE A 196 -17.61 -0.16 5.91
CA ILE A 196 -18.63 0.61 6.66
C ILE A 196 -18.99 1.92 5.94
N TYR A 197 -18.05 2.59 5.27
CA TYR A 197 -18.34 3.81 4.54
C TYR A 197 -19.31 3.56 3.37
N HIS A 198 -19.08 2.49 2.62
CA HIS A 198 -19.99 2.10 1.55
C HIS A 198 -21.30 1.52 2.07
N ILE A 199 -21.30 0.83 3.21
CA ILE A 199 -22.54 0.39 3.85
C ILE A 199 -23.42 1.60 4.18
N LYS A 200 -22.85 2.67 4.76
CA LYS A 200 -23.58 3.91 5.01
C LYS A 200 -24.05 4.58 3.71
N GLU A 201 -23.20 4.61 2.69
CA GLU A 201 -23.55 5.10 1.34
C GLU A 201 -24.76 4.34 0.78
N LEU A 202 -24.76 3.00 0.85
CA LEU A 202 -25.84 2.14 0.38
C LEU A 202 -27.13 2.31 1.19
N MET A 203 -27.04 2.46 2.52
CA MET A 203 -28.21 2.74 3.36
C MET A 203 -28.88 4.05 2.94
N ILE A 204 -28.10 5.11 2.73
CA ILE A 204 -28.63 6.41 2.29
C ILE A 204 -29.23 6.30 0.88
N LYS A 205 -28.55 5.63 -0.06
CA LYS A 205 -29.10 5.41 -1.41
C LYS A 205 -30.40 4.63 -1.39
N ARG A 206 -30.52 3.62 -0.52
CA ARG A 206 -31.75 2.81 -0.42
C ARG A 206 -32.92 3.62 0.14
N GLU A 207 -32.67 4.54 1.07
CA GLU A 207 -33.71 5.46 1.54
C GLU A 207 -34.07 6.49 0.48
N LEU A 208 -33.09 7.14 -0.16
CA LEU A 208 -33.33 8.12 -1.23
C LEU A 208 -34.05 7.52 -2.45
N ALA A 209 -33.80 6.25 -2.75
CA ALA A 209 -34.46 5.55 -3.85
C ALA A 209 -35.97 5.33 -3.62
N LYS A 210 -36.46 5.44 -2.38
CA LYS A 210 -37.89 5.33 -2.07
C LYS A 210 -38.65 6.61 -2.41
N ASP A 211 -37.95 7.75 -2.45
CA ASP A 211 -38.55 9.06 -2.70
C ASP A 211 -38.67 9.30 -4.22
N PRO A 212 -39.88 9.37 -4.80
CA PRO A 212 -40.06 9.52 -6.24
C PRO A 212 -39.60 10.88 -6.77
N GLU A 213 -39.64 11.94 -5.94
CA GLU A 213 -39.25 13.30 -6.33
C GLU A 213 -37.75 13.41 -6.66
N LEU A 214 -36.90 12.66 -5.96
CA LEU A 214 -35.45 12.70 -6.12
C LEU A 214 -34.90 11.71 -7.16
N ALA A 215 -35.76 10.93 -7.82
CA ALA A 215 -35.33 9.89 -8.76
C ALA A 215 -34.59 10.44 -10.00
N GLY A 216 -34.91 11.67 -10.42
CA GLY A 216 -34.29 12.34 -11.57
C GLY A 216 -33.05 13.18 -11.26
N GLU A 217 -32.71 13.36 -9.98
CA GLU A 217 -31.64 14.26 -9.54
C GLU A 217 -30.36 13.50 -9.13
N SER A 218 -29.21 14.18 -9.15
CA SER A 218 -27.97 13.58 -8.63
C SER A 218 -27.98 13.56 -7.10
N TRP A 219 -27.72 12.38 -6.51
CA TRP A 219 -27.69 12.19 -5.06
C TRP A 219 -26.37 12.57 -4.39
N ASP A 220 -25.37 13.06 -5.14
CA ASP A 220 -24.02 13.34 -4.62
C ASP A 220 -24.02 14.28 -3.40
N ARG A 221 -24.98 15.22 -3.32
CA ARG A 221 -25.14 16.14 -2.19
C ARG A 221 -25.43 15.42 -0.86
N PHE A 222 -26.15 14.30 -0.91
CA PHE A 222 -26.57 13.55 0.26
C PHE A 222 -25.57 12.44 0.63
N LEU A 223 -24.69 12.07 -0.31
CA LEU A 223 -23.71 11.01 -0.09
C LEU A 223 -22.56 11.51 0.80
N PRO A 224 -22.21 10.78 1.87
CA PRO A 224 -21.09 11.16 2.73
C PRO A 224 -19.76 11.03 1.98
N HIS A 225 -19.05 12.16 1.81
CA HIS A 225 -17.69 12.13 1.26
C HIS A 225 -16.65 11.84 2.34
N PHE A 226 -16.27 10.57 2.49
CA PHE A 226 -15.15 10.16 3.33
C PHE A 226 -13.81 10.40 2.63
N LYS A 227 -13.52 11.66 2.29
CA LYS A 227 -12.19 12.03 1.76
C LYS A 227 -11.16 11.83 2.87
N LYS A 228 -10.07 11.15 2.52
CA LYS A 228 -8.90 11.07 3.38
C LYS A 228 -8.37 12.49 3.59
N ARG A 229 -8.61 13.08 4.77
CA ARG A 229 -7.93 14.30 5.20
C ARG A 229 -6.48 13.93 5.45
N ASN A 230 -5.63 14.00 4.42
CA ASN A 230 -4.18 13.94 4.58
C ASN A 230 -3.76 15.23 5.31
N LEU A 231 -3.86 15.26 6.64
CA LEU A 231 -3.49 16.41 7.49
C LEU A 231 -1.96 16.62 7.58
N SER A 232 -1.19 16.25 6.56
CA SER A 232 0.25 16.40 6.60
C SER A 232 0.80 16.84 5.25
N HIS A 233 0.43 18.04 4.82
CA HIS A 233 1.39 18.87 4.11
C HIS A 233 2.44 19.37 5.12
N ARG A 234 3.20 18.44 5.71
CA ARG A 234 4.38 18.82 6.47
C ARG A 234 5.38 19.33 5.44
N ARG A 235 5.66 20.65 5.43
CA ARG A 235 6.61 21.28 4.48
C ARG A 235 7.98 20.59 4.46
N VAL A 236 8.38 20.00 5.59
CA VAL A 236 9.63 19.24 5.73
C VAL A 236 9.33 17.92 6.45
N PRO A 237 9.76 16.75 5.94
CA PRO A 237 9.53 15.46 6.60
C PRO A 237 10.12 15.41 8.02
N HIS A 238 9.51 14.63 8.93
CA HIS A 238 10.00 14.48 10.32
C HIS A 238 11.45 13.99 10.39
N LYS A 239 11.90 13.26 9.38
CA LYS A 239 13.30 12.89 9.18
C LYS A 239 13.69 13.33 7.79
N VAL A 240 14.46 14.41 7.69
CA VAL A 240 15.18 14.76 6.45
C VAL A 240 16.39 13.85 6.40
N VAL A 241 16.31 12.79 5.60
CA VAL A 241 17.44 11.90 5.35
C VAL A 241 17.98 12.27 3.99
N ASP A 242 19.09 13.00 3.96
CA ASP A 242 19.81 13.29 2.71
C ASP A 242 20.29 11.96 2.12
N LYS A 243 19.62 11.50 1.06
CA LYS A 243 19.95 10.23 0.39
C LYS A 243 21.34 10.26 -0.24
N SER A 244 21.88 11.45 -0.53
CA SER A 244 23.26 11.64 -0.98
C SER A 244 24.30 11.16 0.04
N LYS A 245 23.97 11.19 1.34
CA LYS A 245 24.89 10.78 2.41
C LYS A 245 24.94 9.26 2.64
N LYS A 246 24.07 8.48 1.98
CA LYS A 246 23.97 7.01 2.15
C LYS A 246 24.06 6.30 0.81
N VAL A 247 25.19 6.46 0.13
CA VAL A 247 25.50 5.71 -1.10
C VAL A 247 25.60 4.23 -0.74
N TYR A 248 24.91 3.38 -1.49
CA TYR A 248 24.96 1.93 -1.30
C TYR A 248 26.35 1.42 -1.64
N THR A 249 27.04 0.84 -0.67
CA THR A 249 28.28 0.09 -0.86
C THR A 249 27.98 -1.40 -0.66
N PRO A 250 28.37 -2.29 -1.61
CA PRO A 250 28.13 -3.72 -1.47
C PRO A 250 29.04 -4.35 -0.39
N PHE A 251 30.13 -3.67 -0.05
CA PHE A 251 31.04 -4.08 1.01
C PHE A 251 30.56 -3.56 2.36
N PRO A 252 30.49 -4.42 3.39
CA PRO A 252 30.21 -3.96 4.75
C PRO A 252 31.39 -3.11 5.26
N PRO A 253 31.13 -2.13 6.15
CA PRO A 253 32.21 -1.42 6.83
C PRO A 253 33.03 -2.41 7.68
N PRO A 254 34.32 -2.13 7.93
CA PRO A 254 35.12 -2.94 8.84
C PRO A 254 34.46 -2.97 10.23
N GLN A 255 34.48 -4.14 10.87
CA GLN A 255 34.00 -4.27 12.24
C GLN A 255 34.90 -3.45 13.18
N GLU A 256 34.32 -2.86 14.21
CA GLU A 256 35.10 -2.20 15.25
C GLU A 256 35.97 -3.26 15.96
N LYS A 257 37.28 -3.01 16.00
CA LYS A 257 38.26 -3.95 16.57
C LYS A 257 38.01 -4.10 18.07
N SER A 258 38.15 -5.31 18.60
CA SER A 258 38.00 -5.52 20.04
C SER A 258 39.15 -4.83 20.81
N LYS A 259 38.97 -4.61 22.11
CA LYS A 259 40.05 -4.11 22.97
C LYS A 259 41.30 -5.00 22.92
N VAL A 260 41.11 -6.31 22.75
CA VAL A 260 42.20 -7.27 22.61
C VAL A 260 42.92 -7.08 21.28
N ASP A 261 42.18 -6.91 20.19
CA ASP A 261 42.77 -6.65 18.86
C ASP A 261 43.54 -5.33 18.84
N LEU A 262 42.99 -4.26 19.45
CA LEU A 262 43.69 -2.98 19.60
C LEU A 262 44.98 -3.11 20.41
N GLN A 263 44.98 -3.98 21.44
CA GLN A 263 46.17 -4.26 22.25
C GLN A 263 47.20 -5.12 21.48
N ILE A 264 46.74 -6.05 20.64
CA ILE A 264 47.62 -6.86 19.78
C ILE A 264 48.25 -5.98 18.69
N GLU A 265 47.48 -5.08 18.08
CA GLU A 265 47.96 -4.13 17.07
C GLU A 265 48.93 -3.09 17.63
N SER A 266 48.69 -2.58 18.83
CA SER A 266 49.61 -1.65 19.52
C SER A 266 50.85 -2.35 20.08
N GLY A 267 50.90 -3.68 20.08
CA GLY A 267 51.97 -4.47 20.68
C GLY A 267 51.95 -4.50 22.22
N GLU A 268 51.06 -3.72 22.85
CA GLU A 268 50.89 -3.68 24.30
C GLU A 268 50.44 -5.04 24.86
N TYR A 269 49.74 -5.84 24.08
CA TYR A 269 49.30 -7.17 24.51
C TYR A 269 50.48 -8.08 24.87
N PHE A 270 51.58 -7.97 24.13
CA PHE A 270 52.76 -8.84 24.29
C PHE A 270 53.73 -8.37 25.39
N LEU A 271 53.61 -7.12 25.83
CA LEU A 271 54.48 -6.58 26.90
C LEU A 271 54.02 -7.08 28.27
N GLY A 272 54.94 -7.69 29.02
CA GLY A 272 54.73 -8.02 30.43
C GLY A 272 54.52 -6.77 31.30
N LYS A 273 53.87 -6.92 32.46
CA LYS A 273 53.51 -5.81 33.35
C LYS A 273 54.69 -4.91 33.74
N GLN A 274 55.86 -5.50 33.98
CA GLN A 274 57.10 -4.77 34.30
C GLN A 274 57.66 -3.97 33.11
N ALA A 275 57.48 -4.44 31.88
CA ALA A 275 57.91 -3.69 30.68
C ALA A 275 57.02 -2.47 30.45
N LYS A 276 55.70 -2.62 30.65
CA LYS A 276 54.74 -1.49 30.62
C LYS A 276 55.05 -0.43 31.67
N GLU A 277 55.38 -0.85 32.89
CA GLU A 277 55.75 0.08 33.97
C GLU A 277 57.06 0.83 33.71
N ARG A 278 58.03 0.21 33.02
CA ARG A 278 59.27 0.89 32.61
C ARG A 278 59.01 1.94 31.53
N ALA A 279 58.28 1.58 30.47
CA ALA A 279 57.88 2.52 29.43
C ALA A 279 57.10 3.71 30.01
N ALA A 280 56.15 3.48 30.91
CA ALA A 280 55.40 4.54 31.57
C ALA A 280 56.26 5.48 32.44
N LYS A 281 57.34 4.95 33.05
CA LYS A 281 58.31 5.77 33.82
C LYS A 281 59.18 6.61 32.88
N GLU A 282 59.64 6.03 31.78
CA GLU A 282 60.41 6.72 30.74
C GLU A 282 59.60 7.88 30.14
N ASP A 283 58.35 7.63 29.74
CA ASP A 283 57.41 8.66 29.26
C ASP A 283 57.19 9.79 30.27
N ARG A 284 57.12 9.45 31.57
CA ARG A 284 56.93 10.44 32.64
C ARG A 284 58.19 11.29 32.82
N ILE A 285 59.37 10.70 32.71
CA ILE A 285 60.65 11.41 32.77
C ILE A 285 60.80 12.34 31.56
N GLU A 286 60.42 11.90 30.37
CA GLU A 286 60.44 12.73 29.15
C GLU A 286 59.50 13.92 29.26
N LYS A 287 58.24 13.71 29.66
CA LYS A 287 57.28 14.79 29.92
C LYS A 287 57.77 15.78 30.97
N GLN A 288 58.46 15.31 32.00
CA GLN A 288 59.09 16.19 33.00
C GLN A 288 60.22 17.02 32.41
N LYS A 289 61.05 16.43 31.54
CA LYS A 289 62.12 17.15 30.83
C LYS A 289 61.53 18.22 29.90
N GLU A 290 60.47 17.91 29.17
CA GLU A 290 59.77 18.86 28.30
C GLU A 290 59.20 20.03 29.09
N LYS A 291 58.43 19.77 30.15
CA LYS A 291 57.90 20.84 31.01
C LYS A 291 59.00 21.69 31.65
N LYS A 292 60.14 21.07 31.99
CA LYS A 292 61.30 21.81 32.49
C LYS A 292 61.87 22.73 31.41
N LYS A 293 61.96 22.27 30.16
CA LYS A 293 62.36 23.10 29.01
C LYS A 293 61.37 24.24 28.75
N GLU A 294 60.06 23.97 28.80
CA GLU A 294 59.03 25.01 28.65
C GLU A 294 59.13 26.06 29.74
N LYS A 295 59.22 25.66 31.01
CA LYS A 295 59.41 26.60 32.14
C LYS A 295 60.70 27.40 32.05
N LEU A 296 61.77 26.80 31.50
CA LEU A 296 63.01 27.52 31.25
C LEU A 296 62.81 28.57 30.15
N LYS A 297 62.13 28.22 29.05
CA LYS A 297 61.77 29.18 27.99
C LYS A 297 60.86 30.30 28.49
N GLU A 298 59.85 29.99 29.30
CA GLU A 298 58.97 30.98 29.93
C GLU A 298 59.76 31.93 30.84
N ARG A 299 60.64 31.38 31.68
CA ARG A 299 61.54 32.21 32.51
C ARG A 299 62.46 33.09 31.67
N GLU A 300 63.07 32.54 30.62
CA GLU A 300 63.91 33.31 29.71
C GLU A 300 63.13 34.47 29.05
N GLN A 301 61.85 34.25 28.73
CA GLN A 301 60.96 35.30 28.22
C GLN A 301 60.64 36.37 29.26
N GLU A 302 60.48 36.00 30.55
CA GLU A 302 60.26 36.97 31.64
C GLU A 302 61.48 37.86 31.92
N PHE A 303 62.70 37.37 31.69
CA PHE A 303 63.95 38.15 31.86
C PHE A 303 64.25 39.11 30.70
N VAL A 304 63.53 39.02 29.58
CA VAL A 304 63.60 40.01 28.51
C VAL A 304 62.70 41.17 28.89
N ALA A 305 63.30 42.31 29.25
CA ALA A 305 62.58 43.53 29.58
C ALA A 305 61.54 43.87 28.48
N PRO A 306 60.26 44.04 28.82
CA PRO A 306 59.24 44.52 27.89
C PRO A 306 59.70 45.85 27.27
N LYS A 307 59.62 45.97 25.94
CA LYS A 307 59.99 47.22 25.27
C LYS A 307 58.97 48.30 25.63
N GLU A 308 59.39 49.33 26.38
CA GLU A 308 58.54 50.48 26.73
C GLU A 308 58.60 51.60 25.68
N ASP A 309 57.42 52.06 25.25
CA ASP A 309 57.23 53.25 24.40
C ASP A 309 57.20 54.54 25.24
N LYS A 310 58.12 55.48 24.99
CA LYS A 310 58.20 56.76 25.72
C LYS A 310 57.04 57.72 25.37
N LYS A 311 56.12 57.99 26.31
CA LYS A 311 55.11 59.06 26.22
C LYS A 311 55.62 60.41 26.80
N LYS A 312 55.53 61.48 26.01
CA LYS A 312 55.92 62.87 26.35
C LYS A 312 55.00 63.48 27.42
N ARG A 313 55.57 64.06 28.49
CA ARG A 313 54.87 64.95 29.45
C ARG A 313 54.73 66.37 28.87
N LYS A 314 53.54 66.98 28.99
CA LYS A 314 53.26 68.41 28.72
C LYS A 314 53.97 69.29 29.77
N ARG A 315 54.65 70.36 29.34
CA ARG A 315 55.17 71.45 30.19
C ARG A 315 54.32 72.70 29.99
N GLU A 316 53.96 73.35 31.11
CA GLU A 316 53.43 74.70 31.21
C GLU A 316 54.48 75.74 30.78
N LYS A 317 54.02 76.84 30.19
CA LYS A 317 54.82 77.95 29.63
C LYS A 317 55.28 78.93 30.71
N VAL A 318 56.57 79.28 30.72
CA VAL A 318 57.08 80.62 31.03
C VAL A 318 58.15 80.94 29.98
N ASP A 319 58.06 82.15 29.43
CA ASP A 319 58.79 82.65 28.27
C ASP A 319 60.31 82.84 28.47
N GLY A 320 61.04 82.66 27.37
CA GLY A 320 62.47 82.92 27.20
C GLY A 320 62.89 82.50 25.79
N GLU A 321 63.38 83.47 25.02
CA GLU A 321 63.44 83.52 23.55
C GLU A 321 64.46 82.58 22.86
N ASP A 322 64.06 82.20 21.62
CA ASP A 322 64.81 82.05 20.36
C ASP A 322 65.74 80.88 19.96
N GLU A 323 65.45 80.43 18.71
CA GLU A 323 66.24 79.68 17.70
C GLU A 323 66.67 78.20 18.01
N VAL A 324 66.57 77.16 17.14
CA VAL A 324 66.66 76.99 15.67
C VAL A 324 65.88 75.73 15.21
N LYS A 325 65.22 75.82 14.04
CA LYS A 325 64.67 74.71 13.23
C LYS A 325 65.75 74.01 12.38
N LYS A 326 65.81 72.67 12.39
CA LYS A 326 66.00 71.76 11.21
C LYS A 326 66.50 70.38 11.66
N ASP A 327 65.71 69.33 11.45
CA ASP A 327 66.06 68.31 10.44
C ASP A 327 64.99 67.20 10.27
N LYS A 328 64.69 66.91 8.98
CA LYS A 328 64.19 65.64 8.38
C LYS A 328 62.90 65.02 8.96
N LYS A 329 61.71 65.03 8.32
CA LYS A 329 61.32 64.98 6.89
C LYS A 329 62.20 64.08 6.02
N LYS A 330 62.43 62.81 6.42
CA LYS A 330 62.97 61.79 5.50
C LYS A 330 62.72 60.33 5.94
N LYS A 331 61.46 59.91 6.16
CA LYS A 331 61.11 58.47 6.07
C LYS A 331 59.63 58.14 5.85
N LYS A 332 58.81 59.08 5.37
CA LYS A 332 57.42 58.82 4.92
C LYS A 332 57.39 58.28 3.47
N ARG A 333 58.34 57.40 3.12
CA ARG A 333 58.53 56.89 1.75
C ARG A 333 58.99 55.43 1.67
N LYS A 334 58.84 54.64 2.74
CA LYS A 334 59.30 53.23 2.74
C LYS A 334 58.32 52.24 3.39
N GLU A 335 57.04 52.60 3.43
CA GLU A 335 55.97 51.80 4.04
C GLU A 335 54.88 51.43 3.01
N VAL A 336 55.27 51.39 1.73
CA VAL A 336 54.42 50.96 0.60
C VAL A 336 54.99 49.71 -0.09
N GLU A 337 56.06 49.11 0.43
CA GLU A 337 56.66 47.87 -0.09
C GLU A 337 57.05 46.95 1.08
N ALA A 338 56.08 46.21 1.63
CA ALA A 338 56.33 45.02 2.47
C ALA A 338 55.02 44.26 2.80
N ALA A 339 53.95 44.43 2.00
CA ALA A 339 52.68 43.73 2.18
C ALA A 339 52.28 42.93 0.94
N ASP A 340 53.29 42.44 0.22
CA ASP A 340 53.20 41.31 -0.71
C ASP A 340 54.36 40.38 -0.36
N GLU A 341 54.09 39.06 -0.35
CA GLU A 341 54.97 37.91 -0.06
C GLU A 341 55.14 37.52 1.42
N ASP A 342 54.17 36.73 1.93
CA ASP A 342 54.34 35.29 2.22
C ASP A 342 52.98 34.60 2.46
#